data_AF-A0A7J5MWN4-F1
#
_entry.id   AF-A0A7J5MWN4-F1
#
_cell.length_a   1.000
_cell.length_b   1.000
_cell.length_c   1.000
_cell.angle_alpha   90.00
_cell.angle_beta   90.00
_cell.angle_gamma   90.00
#
_symmetry.space_group_name_H-M   'P 1'
#
loop_
_entity.id
_entity.type
_entity.pdbx_description
1 polymer ?
#
loop_
_entity_poly.entity_id
_entity_poly.type
_entity_poly.pdbx_seq_one_letter_code
_entity_poly.pdbx_strand_id
1 'polypeptide(L)'
;MDKTERNAVWHESVERFGTRLQSVVCMEECAELIQAVSKRLRGKPDPDDNLAEEMANVVICLGMLQDMYGVTDERLESWIDRKTERQAERNRA
;
A
#
# COMPACT_ATOMS: atom_id res chain seq x y z
N MET A 1 9.21 -8.10 14.22
CA MET A 1 9.59 -8.24 12.81
C MET A 1 10.06 -6.89 12.33
N ASP A 2 11.32 -6.77 11.93
CA ASP A 2 11.86 -5.53 11.36
C ASP A 2 11.48 -5.37 9.86
N LYS A 3 11.92 -4.29 9.22
CA LYS A 3 11.61 -4.03 7.80
C LYS A 3 12.23 -5.08 6.87
N THR A 4 13.45 -5.51 7.15
CA THR A 4 14.16 -6.51 6.34
C THR A 4 13.45 -7.86 6.42
N GLU A 5 13.07 -8.28 7.63
CA GLU A 5 12.33 -9.53 7.86
C GLU A 5 10.97 -9.52 7.14
N ARG A 6 10.23 -8.40 7.16
CA ARG A 6 8.97 -8.27 6.41
C ARG A 6 9.20 -8.37 4.90
N ASN A 7 10.18 -7.65 4.37
CA ASN A 7 10.48 -7.65 2.94
C ASN A 7 10.86 -9.06 2.45
N ALA A 8 11.59 -9.84 3.26
CA ALA A 8 11.92 -11.22 2.92
C ALA A 8 10.67 -12.11 2.76
N VAL A 9 9.69 -11.97 3.67
CA VAL A 9 8.40 -12.71 3.58
C VAL A 9 7.61 -12.30 2.34
N TRP A 10 7.60 -11.02 2.01
CA TRP A 10 6.92 -10.51 0.81
C TRP A 10 7.58 -11.02 -0.47
N HIS A 11 8.92 -11.04 -0.51
CA HIS A 11 9.67 -11.59 -1.62
C HIS A 11 9.38 -13.08 -1.82
N GLU A 12 9.40 -13.88 -0.74
CA GLU A 12 9.05 -15.31 -0.81
C GLU A 12 7.62 -15.52 -1.37
N SER A 13 6.68 -14.65 -0.98
CA SER A 13 5.31 -14.70 -1.50
C SER A 13 5.25 -14.41 -3.01
N VAL A 14 6.01 -13.43 -3.48
CA VAL A 14 6.13 -13.11 -4.92
C VAL A 14 6.77 -14.26 -5.69
N GLU A 15 7.86 -14.85 -5.18
CA GLU A 15 8.53 -16.00 -5.81
C GLU A 15 7.60 -17.21 -5.90
N ARG A 16 6.86 -17.49 -4.83
CA ARG A 16 5.98 -18.67 -4.73
C ARG A 16 4.75 -18.60 -5.62
N PHE A 17 4.12 -17.43 -5.70
CA PHE A 17 2.81 -17.27 -6.35
C PHE A 17 2.87 -16.53 -7.69
N GLY A 18 4.00 -15.88 -7.97
CA GLY A 18 4.28 -15.20 -9.22
C GLY A 18 3.65 -13.81 -9.32
N THR A 19 4.31 -12.95 -10.11
CA THR A 19 3.95 -11.53 -10.27
C THR A 19 2.51 -11.30 -10.68
N ARG A 20 1.98 -12.08 -11.64
CA ARG A 20 0.62 -11.86 -12.15
C ARG A 20 -0.43 -12.03 -11.06
N LEU A 21 -0.32 -13.09 -10.25
CA LEU A 21 -1.31 -13.37 -9.20
C LEU A 21 -1.18 -12.35 -8.07
N GLN A 22 0.04 -12.05 -7.63
CA GLN A 22 0.26 -11.07 -6.57
C GLN A 22 -0.15 -9.65 -6.96
N SER A 23 -0.01 -9.26 -8.23
CA SER A 23 -0.54 -7.97 -8.70
C SER A 23 -2.07 -7.92 -8.65
N VAL A 24 -2.77 -9.03 -8.92
CA VAL A 24 -4.24 -9.09 -8.77
C VAL A 24 -4.63 -8.96 -7.30
N VAL A 25 -3.95 -9.68 -6.41
CA VAL A 25 -4.15 -9.53 -4.95
C VAL A 25 -3.96 -8.08 -4.53
N CYS A 26 -2.88 -7.43 -4.96
CA CYS A 26 -2.64 -6.01 -4.66
C CYS A 26 -3.77 -5.07 -5.13
N MET A 27 -4.40 -5.39 -6.27
CA MET A 27 -5.56 -4.64 -6.77
C MET A 27 -6.79 -4.86 -5.89
N GLU A 28 -7.00 -6.08 -5.40
CA GLU A 28 -8.10 -6.44 -4.49
C GLU A 28 -7.96 -5.70 -3.15
N GLU A 29 -6.78 -5.72 -2.52
CA GLU A 29 -6.51 -4.99 -1.26
C GLU A 29 -6.73 -3.47 -1.40
N CYS A 30 -6.36 -2.89 -2.55
CA CYS A 30 -6.67 -1.48 -2.83
C CYS A 30 -8.19 -1.23 -2.90
N ALA A 31 -8.97 -2.18 -3.44
CA ALA A 31 -10.42 -2.07 -3.51
C ALA A 31 -11.08 -2.22 -2.14
N GLU A 32 -10.53 -3.07 -1.27
CA GLU A 32 -10.98 -3.21 0.13
C GLU A 32 -10.71 -1.93 0.93
N LEU A 33 -9.53 -1.32 0.79
CA LEU A 33 -9.25 -0.01 1.38
C LEU A 33 -10.22 1.08 0.88
N ILE A 34 -10.52 1.12 -0.42
CA ILE A 34 -11.53 2.03 -0.98
C ILE A 34 -12.89 1.80 -0.29
N GLN A 35 -13.28 0.54 -0.09
CA GLN A 35 -14.53 0.21 0.57
C GLN A 35 -14.55 0.64 2.04
N ALA A 36 -13.47 0.40 2.79
CA ALA A 36 -13.32 0.80 4.19
C ALA A 36 -13.42 2.32 4.34
N VAL A 37 -12.69 3.09 3.52
CA VAL A 37 -12.79 4.56 3.48
C VAL A 37 -14.22 5.02 3.16
N SER A 38 -14.86 4.40 2.18
CA SER A 38 -16.26 4.71 1.81
C SER A 38 -17.27 4.43 2.94
N LYS A 39 -17.06 3.38 3.75
CA LYS A 39 -17.87 3.11 4.94
C LYS A 39 -17.67 4.22 5.99
N ARG A 40 -16.43 4.60 6.27
CA ARG A 40 -16.08 5.67 7.23
C ARG A 40 -16.69 7.02 6.85
N LEU A 41 -16.60 7.42 5.58
CA LEU A 41 -17.19 8.66 5.08
C LEU A 41 -18.72 8.72 5.24
N ARG A 42 -19.39 7.56 5.24
CA ARG A 42 -20.85 7.45 5.46
C ARG A 42 -21.23 7.37 6.95
N GLY A 43 -20.27 7.61 7.86
CA GLY A 43 -20.48 7.56 9.30
C GLY A 43 -20.73 6.15 9.85
N LYS A 44 -20.37 5.09 9.10
CA LYS A 44 -20.48 3.73 9.61
C LYS A 44 -19.42 3.49 10.69
N PRO A 45 -19.75 2.73 11.76
CA PRO A 45 -18.77 2.27 12.71
C PRO A 45 -17.74 1.39 12.01
N ASP A 46 -16.58 1.25 12.63
CA ASP A 46 -15.48 0.41 12.16
C ASP A 46 -15.22 -0.64 13.21
N PRO A 47 -15.99 -1.73 13.16
CA PRO A 47 -15.72 -2.85 14.03
C PRO A 47 -14.29 -3.34 13.74
N ASP A 48 -13.59 -3.72 14.80
CA ASP A 48 -12.33 -4.47 14.73
C ASP A 48 -11.17 -3.77 13.99
N ASP A 49 -11.19 -2.43 13.90
CA ASP A 49 -10.12 -1.63 13.28
C ASP A 49 -9.89 -1.95 11.78
N ASN A 50 -10.98 -2.34 11.08
CA ASN A 50 -10.96 -2.70 9.66
C ASN A 50 -10.26 -1.64 8.79
N LEU A 51 -10.39 -0.33 9.08
CA LEU A 51 -9.67 0.68 8.29
C LEU A 51 -8.15 0.51 8.41
N ALA A 52 -7.63 0.31 9.62
CA ALA A 52 -6.20 0.14 9.85
C ALA A 52 -5.69 -1.17 9.23
N GLU A 53 -6.49 -2.23 9.27
CA GLU A 53 -6.20 -3.50 8.60
C GLU A 53 -6.05 -3.33 7.08
N GLU A 54 -7.02 -2.70 6.39
CA GLU A 54 -6.90 -2.52 4.93
C GLU A 54 -5.74 -1.57 4.57
N MET A 55 -5.44 -0.58 5.41
CA MET A 55 -4.26 0.26 5.23
C MET A 55 -2.98 -0.55 5.34
N ALA A 56 -2.90 -1.49 6.28
CA ALA A 56 -1.76 -2.38 6.43
C ALA A 56 -1.62 -3.34 5.24
N ASN A 57 -2.72 -3.89 4.73
CA ASN A 57 -2.72 -4.72 3.52
C ASN A 57 -2.16 -3.94 2.32
N VAL A 58 -2.60 -2.70 2.10
CA VAL A 58 -2.07 -1.85 1.02
C VAL A 58 -0.59 -1.50 1.23
N VAL A 59 -0.12 -1.29 2.46
CA VAL A 59 1.33 -1.11 2.74
C VAL A 59 2.14 -2.34 2.34
N ILE A 60 1.65 -3.53 2.64
CA ILE A 60 2.27 -4.79 2.20
C ILE A 60 2.26 -4.89 0.67
N CYS A 61 1.14 -4.56 0.02
CA CYS A 61 1.03 -4.53 -1.44
C CYS A 61 2.03 -3.57 -2.09
N LEU A 62 2.24 -2.38 -1.53
CA LEU A 62 3.25 -1.45 -2.04
C LEU A 62 4.66 -2.07 -1.99
N GLY A 63 5.00 -2.77 -0.91
CA GLY A 63 6.26 -3.51 -0.80
C GLY A 63 6.39 -4.63 -1.84
N MET A 64 5.34 -5.44 -2.02
CA MET A 64 5.33 -6.49 -3.05
C MET A 64 5.41 -5.93 -4.47
N LEU A 65 4.72 -4.82 -4.76
CA LEU A 65 4.78 -4.13 -6.05
C LEU A 65 6.18 -3.55 -6.31
N GLN A 66 6.85 -3.02 -5.27
CA GLN A 66 8.24 -2.58 -5.38
C GLN A 66 9.16 -3.71 -5.81
N ASP A 67 9.06 -4.88 -5.17
CA ASP A 67 9.83 -6.08 -5.48
C ASP A 67 9.54 -6.59 -6.90
N MET A 68 8.26 -6.80 -7.23
CA MET A 68 7.82 -7.31 -8.52
C MET A 68 8.24 -6.45 -9.73
N TYR A 69 8.29 -5.13 -9.56
CA TYR A 69 8.51 -4.18 -10.65
C TYR A 69 9.83 -3.39 -10.54
N GLY A 70 10.72 -3.78 -9.61
CA GLY A 70 12.03 -3.17 -9.44
C GLY A 70 11.97 -1.68 -9.07
N VAL A 71 11.00 -1.29 -8.23
CA VAL A 71 10.91 0.08 -7.70
C VAL A 71 11.67 0.15 -6.38
N THR A 72 12.83 0.79 -6.41
CA THR A 72 13.66 0.99 -5.20
C THR A 72 12.99 1.94 -4.21
N ASP A 73 13.35 1.81 -2.93
CA ASP A 73 12.93 2.73 -1.88
C ASP A 73 13.28 4.18 -2.23
N GLU A 74 14.52 4.44 -2.65
CA GLU A 74 14.97 5.78 -3.08
C GLU A 74 14.08 6.36 -4.19
N ARG A 75 13.72 5.54 -5.18
CA ARG A 75 12.85 5.98 -6.28
C ARG A 75 11.46 6.29 -5.76
N LEU A 76 10.89 5.45 -4.90
CA LEU A 76 9.56 5.69 -4.33
C LEU A 76 9.54 6.96 -3.48
N GLU A 77 10.51 7.14 -2.58
CA GLU A 77 10.65 8.31 -1.71
C GLU A 77 10.77 9.60 -2.54
N SER A 78 11.59 9.61 -3.60
CA SER A 78 11.70 10.79 -4.48
C SER A 78 10.36 11.23 -5.11
N TRP A 79 9.48 10.26 -5.40
CA TRP A 79 8.13 10.55 -5.90
C TRP A 79 7.19 11.02 -4.80
N ILE A 80 7.32 10.49 -3.58
CA ILE A 80 6.56 10.94 -2.41
C ILE A 80 6.91 12.40 -2.10
N ASP A 81 8.19 12.75 -2.03
CA ASP A 81 8.66 14.12 -1.78
C ASP A 81 8.07 15.10 -2.80
N ARG A 82 8.28 14.82 -4.09
CA ARG A 82 7.77 15.67 -5.18
C ARG A 82 6.25 15.83 -5.15
N LYS A 83 5.50 14.78 -4.81
CA LYS A 83 4.04 14.86 -4.69
C LYS A 83 3.63 15.67 -3.46
N THR A 84 4.33 15.51 -2.35
CA THR A 84 4.06 16.22 -1.09
C THR A 84 4.33 17.71 -1.25
N GLU A 85 5.44 18.10 -1.87
CA GLU A 85 5.76 19.50 -2.21
C GLU A 85 4.64 20.15 -3.02
N ARG A 86 4.14 19.48 -4.07
CA ARG A 86 3.03 19.97 -4.88
C ARG A 86 1.74 20.16 -4.08
N GLN A 87 1.46 19.28 -3.13
CA GLN A 87 0.29 19.45 -2.26
C GLN A 87 0.49 20.59 -1.27
N ALA A 88 1.71 20.77 -0.74
CA ALA A 88 2.04 21.89 0.13
C ALA A 88 1.89 23.24 -0.58
N GLU A 89 2.25 23.33 -1.86
CA GLU A 89 2.01 24.52 -2.70
C GLU A 89 0.51 24.82 -2.84
N ARG A 90 -0.31 23.80 -3.12
CA ARG A 90 -1.77 23.95 -3.25
C ARG A 90 -2.45 24.38 -1.96
N ASN A 91 -1.98 23.87 -0.81
CA ASN A 91 -2.53 24.23 0.49
C ASN A 91 -2.22 25.68 0.90
N ARG A 92 -1.26 26.35 0.23
CA ARG A 92 -0.90 27.76 0.47
C ARG A 92 -1.61 28.74 -0.46
N ALA A 93 -2.27 28.25 -1.51
CA ALA A 93 -3.03 29.05 -2.47
C ALA A 93 -4.47 29.25 -1.99
#